data_AF-A0A2D9N575-F1
#
_entry.id   AF-A0A2D9N575-F1
#
_cell.length_a   1.000
_cell.length_b   1.000
_cell.length_c   1.000
_cell.angle_alpha   90.00
_cell.angle_beta   90.00
_cell.angle_gamma   90.00
#
_symmetry.space_group_name_H-M   'P 1'
#
loop_
_entity.id
_entity.type
_entity.pdbx_description
1 polymer ?
#
loop_
_entity_poly.entity_id
_entity_poly.type
_entity_poly.pdbx_seq_one_letter_code
_entity_poly.pdbx_strand_id
1 'polypeptide(L)'
;MKNILLIGLLLLSTVLFAQRNPFNNLTEKNGKIGIGTETPDELLTVKGKIHTQEVLVDLDGAVAPDYVFEAYFNGISLLAPDYTFPSLQEIAKYIEVNHHLPGVPSAEEMEKNGMSLKEMNLLLLQKLEELTLYTLEQQKEIDELKEKLSSIRN
;
A
#
# COMPACT_ATOMS: atom_id res chain seq x y z
N MET A 1 16.45 -49.05 44.11
CA MET A 1 16.29 -47.60 44.40
C MET A 1 16.76 -46.69 43.26
N LYS A 2 17.87 -46.97 42.55
CA LYS A 2 18.35 -46.12 41.43
C LYS A 2 17.35 -45.92 40.27
N ASN A 3 16.55 -46.94 39.93
CA ASN A 3 15.65 -46.87 38.77
C ASN A 3 14.39 -46.04 39.03
N ILE A 4 13.92 -45.96 40.28
CA ILE A 4 12.76 -45.15 40.67
C ILE A 4 13.10 -43.66 40.65
N LEU A 5 14.33 -43.31 41.04
CA LEU A 5 14.83 -41.94 40.99
C LEU A 5 15.00 -41.45 39.54
N LEU A 6 15.39 -42.35 38.63
CA LEU A 6 15.53 -42.06 37.20
C LEU A 6 14.17 -41.85 36.50
N ILE A 7 13.16 -42.66 36.83
CA ILE A 7 11.79 -42.52 36.30
C ILE A 7 11.13 -41.23 36.84
N GLY A 8 11.37 -40.89 38.10
CA GLY A 8 10.90 -39.63 38.69
C GLY A 8 11.53 -38.39 38.02
N LEU A 9 12.81 -38.44 37.67
CA LEU A 9 13.50 -37.36 36.96
C LEU A 9 12.99 -37.23 35.51
N LEU A 10 12.71 -38.36 34.85
CA LEU A 10 12.14 -38.37 33.49
C LEU A 10 10.72 -37.77 33.48
N LEU A 11 9.87 -38.18 34.43
CA LEU A 11 8.51 -37.63 34.57
C LEU A 11 8.53 -36.14 34.90
N LEU A 12 9.42 -35.69 35.81
CA LEU A 12 9.54 -34.27 36.16
C LEU A 12 10.03 -33.41 34.99
N SER A 13 10.90 -33.95 34.12
CA SER A 13 11.38 -33.23 32.91
C SER A 13 10.28 -33.03 31.86
N THR A 14 9.32 -33.97 31.74
CA THR A 14 8.20 -33.85 30.79
C THR A 14 7.15 -32.81 31.20
N VAL A 15 7.08 -32.43 32.48
CA VAL A 15 6.12 -31.40 32.96
C VAL A 15 6.66 -29.97 32.77
N LEU A 16 7.96 -29.80 32.49
CA LEU A 16 8.60 -28.48 32.38
C LEU A 16 8.48 -27.82 30.99
N PHE A 17 7.91 -28.49 29.98
CA PHE A 17 7.80 -27.94 28.62
C PHE A 17 6.40 -28.01 27.97
N ALA A 18 5.36 -28.38 28.72
CA ALA A 18 4.00 -28.22 28.22
C ALA A 18 3.53 -26.77 28.40
N GLN A 19 4.15 -25.83 27.69
CA GLN A 19 3.63 -24.47 27.56
C GLN A 19 2.33 -24.55 26.76
N ARG A 20 1.21 -24.75 27.47
CA ARG A 20 -0.12 -24.55 26.90
C ARG A 20 -0.24 -23.07 26.56
N ASN A 21 -0.08 -22.73 25.29
CA ASN A 21 -0.47 -21.41 24.80
C ASN A 21 -1.98 -21.25 25.07
N PRO A 22 -2.41 -20.31 25.93
CA PRO A 22 -3.82 -20.14 26.27
C PRO A 22 -4.65 -19.58 25.10
N PHE A 23 -3.99 -19.15 24.04
CA PHE A 23 -4.60 -18.56 22.85
C PHE A 23 -4.49 -19.54 21.68
N ASN A 24 -5.63 -20.10 21.25
CA ASN A 24 -5.68 -21.07 20.16
C ASN A 24 -5.25 -20.51 18.79
N ASN A 25 -5.36 -19.19 18.59
CA ASN A 25 -5.12 -18.54 17.30
C ASN A 25 -3.87 -17.65 17.29
N LEU A 26 -3.07 -17.64 18.36
CA LEU A 26 -1.85 -16.83 18.46
C LEU A 26 -0.61 -17.72 18.46
N THR A 27 0.30 -17.44 17.55
CA THR A 27 1.60 -18.11 17.45
C THR A 27 2.71 -17.10 17.67
N GLU A 28 3.73 -17.48 18.44
CA GLU A 28 4.99 -16.75 18.52
C GLU A 28 6.09 -17.63 17.88
N LYS A 29 6.87 -17.04 16.98
CA LYS A 29 8.00 -17.73 16.33
C LYS A 29 9.10 -16.74 16.02
N ASN A 30 10.27 -16.91 16.65
CA ASN A 30 11.45 -16.06 16.46
C ASN A 30 11.18 -14.56 16.72
N GLY A 31 10.38 -14.24 17.75
CA GLY A 31 10.01 -12.86 18.10
C GLY A 31 8.91 -12.25 17.23
N LYS A 32 8.35 -13.01 16.28
CA LYS A 32 7.22 -12.60 15.44
C LYS A 32 5.91 -13.13 15.98
N ILE A 33 4.84 -12.33 15.86
CA ILE A 33 3.49 -12.69 16.28
C ILE A 33 2.63 -13.03 15.05
N GLY A 34 2.08 -14.24 15.04
CA GLY A 34 1.10 -14.69 14.05
C GLY A 34 -0.30 -14.78 14.67
N ILE A 35 -1.30 -14.19 14.02
CA ILE A 35 -2.73 -14.37 14.37
C ILE A 35 -3.40 -15.15 13.23
N GLY A 36 -3.87 -16.37 13.53
CA GLY A 36 -4.46 -17.27 12.53
C GLY A 36 -3.45 -17.95 11.59
N THR A 37 -2.14 -17.85 11.88
CA THR A 37 -1.06 -18.48 11.12
C THR A 37 0.04 -19.01 12.06
N GLU A 38 0.67 -20.12 11.68
CA GLU A 38 1.82 -20.71 12.38
C GLU A 38 3.16 -20.24 11.78
N THR A 39 3.11 -19.55 10.64
CA THR A 39 4.27 -19.10 9.89
C THR A 39 4.21 -17.59 9.69
N PRO A 40 4.41 -16.78 10.74
CA PRO A 40 4.50 -15.33 10.59
C PRO A 40 5.74 -14.95 9.77
N ASP A 41 5.53 -14.11 8.77
CA ASP A 41 6.54 -13.55 7.87
C ASP A 41 6.98 -12.14 8.29
N GLU A 42 6.15 -11.41 9.02
CA GLU A 42 6.42 -10.08 9.58
C GLU A 42 6.34 -10.06 11.11
N LEU A 43 6.72 -8.95 11.74
CA LEU A 43 6.61 -8.79 13.20
C LEU A 43 5.19 -9.07 13.71
N LEU A 44 4.19 -8.68 12.92
CA LEU A 44 2.78 -9.04 13.11
C LEU A 44 2.19 -9.52 11.78
N THR A 45 1.90 -10.82 11.68
CA THR A 45 1.20 -11.40 10.53
C THR A 45 -0.21 -11.81 10.95
N VAL A 46 -1.24 -11.28 10.28
CA VAL A 46 -2.64 -11.64 10.53
C VAL A 46 -3.20 -12.35 9.30
N LYS A 47 -3.50 -13.65 9.43
CA LYS A 47 -4.20 -14.41 8.39
C LYS A 47 -5.72 -14.27 8.60
N GLY A 48 -6.25 -13.11 8.26
CA GLY A 48 -7.66 -12.78 8.46
C GLY A 48 -7.96 -11.29 8.30
N LYS A 49 -9.11 -10.86 8.81
CA LYS A 49 -9.52 -9.44 8.80
C LYS A 49 -9.12 -8.78 10.11
N ILE A 50 -8.63 -7.55 10.03
CA ILE A 50 -8.40 -6.68 11.18
C ILE A 50 -9.57 -5.70 11.24
N HIS A 51 -10.29 -5.67 12.38
CA HIS A 51 -11.29 -4.64 12.66
C HIS A 51 -10.68 -3.68 13.69
N THR A 52 -10.42 -2.45 13.25
CA THR A 52 -9.83 -1.39 14.07
C THR A 52 -10.58 -0.08 13.81
N GLN A 53 -10.50 0.86 14.75
CA GLN A 53 -11.08 2.20 14.58
C GLN A 53 -10.20 3.09 13.71
N GLU A 54 -8.88 2.94 13.79
CA GLU A 54 -7.90 3.75 13.06
C GLU A 54 -6.61 2.96 12.83
N VAL A 55 -5.89 3.31 11.76
CA VAL A 55 -4.54 2.86 11.49
C VAL A 55 -3.70 4.10 11.16
N LEU A 56 -2.76 4.43 12.03
CA LEU A 56 -1.72 5.42 11.72
C LEU A 56 -0.59 4.71 11.00
N VAL A 57 -0.24 5.19 9.81
CA VAL A 57 0.83 4.64 8.98
C VAL A 57 1.93 5.69 8.84
N ASP A 58 3.06 5.44 9.48
CA ASP A 58 4.21 6.33 9.37
C ASP A 58 4.80 6.28 7.98
N LEU A 59 5.08 7.47 7.44
CA LEU A 59 5.66 7.57 6.11
C LEU A 59 7.14 7.22 6.07
N ASP A 60 7.86 7.35 7.19
CA ASP A 60 9.32 7.17 7.37
C ASP A 60 10.11 6.94 6.07
N GLY A 61 10.61 8.03 5.49
CA GLY A 61 11.35 8.05 4.22
C GLY A 61 10.50 8.06 2.94
N ALA A 62 9.18 7.84 3.02
CA ALA A 62 8.28 8.02 1.88
C ALA A 62 7.98 9.49 1.63
N VAL A 63 7.87 9.84 0.35
CA VAL A 63 7.66 11.21 -0.14
C VAL A 63 6.19 11.39 -0.46
N ALA A 64 5.56 12.43 0.09
CA ALA A 64 4.21 12.83 -0.29
C ALA A 64 4.19 13.29 -1.75
N PRO A 65 3.11 13.01 -2.51
CA PRO A 65 3.08 13.21 -3.95
C PRO A 65 2.96 14.67 -4.40
N ASP A 66 3.12 15.66 -3.52
CA ASP A 66 3.18 17.10 -3.84
C ASP A 66 4.14 17.42 -5.01
N TYR A 67 5.11 16.54 -5.28
CA TYR A 67 5.96 16.59 -6.47
C TYR A 67 5.19 16.63 -7.79
N VAL A 68 3.93 16.17 -7.84
CA VAL A 68 3.06 16.23 -9.03
C VAL A 68 2.79 17.68 -9.40
N PHE A 69 2.40 18.50 -8.43
CA PHE A 69 2.18 19.93 -8.63
C PHE A 69 3.48 20.67 -8.88
N GLU A 70 4.57 20.33 -8.17
CA GLU A 70 5.88 20.94 -8.43
C GLU A 70 6.36 20.69 -9.87
N ALA A 71 6.27 19.44 -10.34
CA ALA A 71 6.65 19.11 -11.71
C ALA A 71 5.76 19.81 -12.74
N TYR A 72 4.46 19.95 -12.47
CA TYR A 72 3.54 20.64 -13.37
C TYR A 72 3.81 22.15 -13.45
N PHE A 73 3.92 22.85 -12.30
CA PHE A 73 4.06 24.31 -12.28
C PHE A 73 5.49 24.79 -12.46
N ASN A 74 6.48 24.04 -11.96
CA ASN A 74 7.89 24.45 -11.96
C ASN A 74 8.73 23.68 -13.00
N GLY A 75 8.16 22.66 -13.65
CA GLY A 75 8.84 21.79 -14.61
C GLY A 75 9.70 20.68 -13.98
N ILE A 76 10.00 20.76 -12.69
CA ILE A 76 10.77 19.76 -11.94
C ILE A 76 10.37 19.76 -10.46
N SER A 77 10.41 18.59 -9.83
CA SER A 77 10.35 18.45 -8.38
C SER A 77 11.72 18.06 -7.81
N LEU A 78 12.13 18.69 -6.72
CA LEU A 78 13.34 18.27 -5.99
C LEU A 78 13.10 17.00 -5.16
N LEU A 79 11.83 16.74 -4.82
CA LEU A 79 11.41 15.56 -4.07
C LEU A 79 11.35 14.32 -4.97
N ALA A 80 10.98 14.49 -6.24
CA ALA A 80 10.99 13.44 -7.25
C ALA A 80 11.56 13.96 -8.59
N PRO A 81 12.90 14.01 -8.75
CA PRO A 81 13.55 14.55 -9.95
C PRO A 81 13.23 13.77 -11.24
N ASP A 82 12.94 12.47 -11.11
CA ASP A 82 12.61 11.59 -12.24
C ASP A 82 11.12 11.60 -12.58
N TYR A 83 10.27 12.26 -11.78
CA TYR A 83 8.84 12.34 -12.04
C TYR A 83 8.56 13.32 -13.17
N THR A 84 7.76 12.87 -14.14
CA THR A 84 7.25 13.70 -15.24
C THR A 84 5.73 13.61 -15.25
N PHE A 85 5.06 14.77 -15.27
CA PHE A 85 3.60 14.81 -15.42
C PHE A 85 3.20 14.27 -16.80
N PRO A 86 2.49 13.13 -16.87
CA PRO A 86 2.20 12.49 -18.14
C PRO A 86 1.11 13.24 -18.91
N SER A 87 1.11 13.14 -20.24
CA SER A 87 -0.01 13.63 -21.05
C SER A 87 -1.18 12.63 -21.07
N LEU A 88 -2.41 13.10 -21.28
CA LEU A 88 -3.58 12.23 -21.44
C LEU A 88 -3.43 11.25 -22.62
N GLN A 89 -2.69 11.63 -23.67
CA GLN A 89 -2.39 10.77 -24.81
C GLN A 89 -1.46 9.60 -24.43
N GLU A 90 -0.43 9.86 -23.63
CA GLU A 90 0.46 8.81 -23.10
C GLU A 90 -0.29 7.87 -22.17
N ILE A 91 -1.13 8.41 -21.28
CA ILE A 91 -1.99 7.62 -20.41
C ILE A 91 -2.93 6.74 -21.24
N ALA A 92 -3.60 7.30 -22.24
CA ALA A 92 -4.54 6.55 -23.08
C ALA A 92 -3.84 5.37 -23.77
N LYS A 93 -2.66 5.61 -24.35
CA LYS A 93 -1.85 4.56 -24.98
C LYS A 93 -1.42 3.49 -23.98
N TYR A 94 -1.05 3.87 -22.76
CA TYR A 94 -0.69 2.91 -21.73
C TYR A 94 -1.88 2.04 -21.31
N ILE A 95 -3.06 2.65 -21.10
CA ILE A 95 -4.28 1.93 -20.70
C ILE A 95 -4.74 0.98 -21.81
N GLU A 96 -4.66 1.38 -23.07
CA GLU A 96 -5.03 0.53 -24.21
C GLU A 96 -4.22 -0.78 -24.23
N VAL A 97 -2.94 -0.71 -23.87
CA VAL A 97 -2.02 -1.86 -23.90
C VAL A 97 -2.06 -2.67 -22.60
N ASN A 98 -2.10 -2.01 -21.43
CA ASN A 98 -1.88 -2.65 -20.13
C ASN A 98 -3.18 -2.84 -19.32
N HIS A 99 -4.28 -2.19 -19.69
CA HIS A 99 -5.57 -2.26 -19.00
C HIS A 99 -5.57 -1.84 -17.52
N HIS A 100 -4.56 -1.09 -17.10
CA HIS A 100 -4.49 -0.41 -15.80
C HIS A 100 -3.75 0.93 -15.96
N LEU A 101 -3.78 1.77 -14.91
CA LEU A 101 -3.11 3.07 -14.94
C LEU A 101 -1.57 2.92 -14.80
N PRO A 102 -0.79 3.84 -15.38
CA PRO A 102 0.65 3.91 -15.15
C PRO A 102 0.98 4.03 -13.66
N GLY A 103 1.91 3.21 -13.19
CA GLY A 103 2.33 3.16 -11.78
C GLY A 103 1.37 2.42 -10.84
N VAL A 104 0.20 1.98 -11.33
CA VAL A 104 -0.71 1.12 -10.57
C VAL A 104 -0.45 -0.34 -10.93
N PRO A 105 -0.18 -1.23 -9.95
CA PRO A 105 0.01 -2.66 -10.22
C PRO A 105 -1.20 -3.28 -10.92
N SER A 106 -0.97 -4.31 -11.71
CA SER A 106 -2.07 -5.05 -12.35
C SER A 106 -2.88 -5.83 -11.30
N ALA A 107 -4.13 -6.19 -11.64
CA ALA A 107 -4.96 -7.00 -10.75
C ALA A 107 -4.30 -8.36 -10.39
N GLU A 108 -3.61 -8.99 -11.36
CA GLU A 108 -2.86 -10.23 -11.14
C GLU A 108 -1.70 -10.03 -10.15
N GLU A 109 -0.98 -8.91 -10.27
CA GLU A 109 0.12 -8.58 -9.38
C GLU A 109 -0.39 -8.30 -7.95
N MET A 110 -1.51 -7.59 -7.81
CA MET A 110 -2.15 -7.34 -6.52
C MET A 110 -2.67 -8.64 -5.88
N GLU A 111 -3.21 -9.57 -6.65
CA GLU A 111 -3.68 -10.86 -6.14
C GLU A 111 -2.51 -11.71 -5.62
N LYS A 112 -1.39 -11.70 -6.36
CA LYS A 112 -0.21 -12.51 -6.02
C LYS A 112 0.58 -11.95 -4.84
N ASN A 113 0.83 -10.63 -4.83
CA ASN A 113 1.76 -10.01 -3.91
C ASN A 113 1.07 -9.22 -2.78
N GLY A 114 -0.25 -8.99 -2.88
CA GLY A 114 -0.95 -8.05 -2.02
C GLY A 114 -0.56 -6.60 -2.32
N MET A 115 -0.94 -5.68 -1.44
CA MET A 115 -0.49 -4.29 -1.51
C MET A 115 -0.33 -3.69 -0.11
N SER A 116 0.70 -2.88 0.07
CA SER A 116 0.89 -2.07 1.26
C SER A 116 -0.17 -0.96 1.35
N LEU A 117 -0.79 -0.81 2.51
CA LEU A 117 -1.75 0.29 2.76
C LEU A 117 -1.09 1.66 2.58
N LYS A 118 0.20 1.79 2.96
CA LYS A 118 0.98 3.01 2.76
C LYS A 118 1.09 3.36 1.28
N GLU A 119 1.58 2.40 0.50
CA GLU A 119 1.84 2.58 -0.92
C GLU A 119 0.55 2.87 -1.69
N MET A 120 -0.52 2.14 -1.40
CA MET A 120 -1.83 2.39 -2.01
C MET A 120 -2.32 3.81 -1.74
N ASN A 121 -2.24 4.29 -0.49
CA ASN A 121 -2.72 5.63 -0.15
C ASN A 121 -1.89 6.73 -0.81
N LEU A 122 -0.56 6.58 -0.86
CA LEU A 122 0.31 7.54 -1.56
C LEU A 122 0.05 7.54 -3.07
N LEU A 123 -0.12 6.36 -3.67
CA LEU A 123 -0.44 6.22 -5.09
C LEU A 123 -1.80 6.83 -5.43
N LEU A 124 -2.82 6.59 -4.60
CA LEU A 124 -4.14 7.20 -4.77
C LEU A 124 -4.08 8.73 -4.69
N LEU A 125 -3.31 9.27 -3.74
CA LEU A 125 -3.13 10.71 -3.63
C LEU A 125 -2.41 11.27 -4.86
N GLN A 126 -1.35 10.63 -5.35
CA GLN A 126 -0.70 11.00 -6.61
C GLN A 126 -1.69 11.04 -7.77
N LYS A 127 -2.55 10.02 -7.92
CA LYS A 127 -3.57 9.97 -8.99
C LYS A 127 -4.65 11.03 -8.83
N LEU A 128 -5.01 11.40 -7.60
CA LEU A 128 -5.93 12.50 -7.34
C LEU A 128 -5.34 13.86 -7.74
N GLU A 129 -4.06 14.08 -7.47
CA GLU A 129 -3.36 15.31 -7.88
C GLU A 129 -3.25 15.39 -9.41
N GLU A 130 -2.84 14.29 -10.06
CA GLU A 130 -2.81 14.19 -11.53
C GLU A 130 -4.20 14.49 -12.13
N LEU A 131 -5.26 13.87 -11.62
CA LEU A 131 -6.63 14.08 -12.08
C LEU A 131 -7.11 15.53 -11.86
N THR A 132 -6.71 16.15 -10.76
CA THR A 132 -7.04 17.54 -10.45
C THR A 132 -6.44 18.47 -11.51
N LEU A 133 -5.17 18.26 -11.88
CA LEU A 133 -4.52 19.03 -12.94
C LEU A 133 -5.21 18.85 -14.29
N TYR A 134 -5.51 17.63 -14.71
CA TYR A 134 -6.25 17.40 -15.96
C TYR A 134 -7.63 18.06 -15.96
N THR A 135 -8.33 18.05 -14.82
CA THR A 135 -9.64 18.70 -14.68
C THR A 135 -9.52 20.23 -14.84
N LEU A 136 -8.46 20.84 -14.29
CA LEU A 136 -8.19 22.26 -14.45
C LEU A 136 -7.85 22.61 -15.92
N GLU A 137 -7.04 21.79 -16.59
CA GLU A 137 -6.74 21.96 -18.02
C GLU A 137 -8.00 21.87 -18.89
N GLN A 138 -8.84 20.85 -18.64
CA GLN A 138 -10.11 20.67 -19.33
C GLN A 138 -11.07 21.84 -19.10
N GLN A 139 -11.16 22.33 -17.86
CA GLN A 139 -12.01 23.47 -17.53
C GLN A 139 -11.56 24.74 -18.27
N LYS A 140 -10.25 24.97 -18.37
CA LYS A 140 -9.67 26.07 -19.14
C LYS A 140 -10.04 25.96 -20.63
N GLU A 141 -9.88 24.79 -21.24
CA GLU A 141 -10.25 24.57 -22.64
C GLU A 141 -11.74 24.81 -22.88
N ILE A 142 -12.60 24.32 -21.98
CA ILE A 142 -14.05 24.54 -22.05
C ILE A 142 -14.40 26.03 -22.04
N ASP A 143 -13.74 26.81 -21.18
CA ASP A 143 -14.02 28.24 -21.07
C ASP A 143 -13.51 29.02 -22.29
N GLU A 144 -12.34 28.66 -22.83
CA GLU A 144 -11.85 29.21 -24.10
C GLU A 144 -12.80 28.89 -25.28
N LEU A 145 -13.36 27.67 -25.32
CA LEU A 145 -14.34 27.27 -26.33
C LEU A 145 -15.64 28.07 -26.19
N LYS A 146 -16.14 28.27 -24.96
CA LYS A 146 -17.33 29.10 -24.71
C LYS A 146 -17.11 30.55 -25.14
N GLU A 147 -15.94 31.11 -24.85
CA GLU A 147 -15.61 32.49 -25.22
C GLU A 147 -15.59 32.65 -26.75
N LYS A 148 -14.92 31.74 -27.47
CA LYS A 148 -14.92 31.68 -28.94
C LYS A 148 -16.34 31.59 -29.50
N LEU A 149 -17.17 30.70 -28.96
CA LEU A 149 -18.58 30.55 -29.38
C LEU A 149 -19.39 31.83 -29.16
N SER A 150 -19.15 32.56 -28.06
CA SER A 150 -19.84 33.84 -27.80
C SER A 150 -19.41 34.94 -28.79
N SER A 151 -18.13 34.96 -29.19
CA SER A 151 -17.61 35.92 -30.17
C SER A 151 -18.13 35.72 -31.59
N ILE A 152 -18.44 34.48 -31.99
CA ILE A 152 -18.98 34.14 -33.32
C ILE A 152 -20.48 34.47 -33.43
N ARG A 153 -21.20 34.50 -32.29
CA ARG A 153 -22.65 34.73 -32.25
C ARG A 153 -23.03 36.22 -32.27
N ASN A 154 -22.07 37.11 -32.05
CA ASN A 154 -22.25 38.57 -32.11
C ASN A 154 -21.79 39.11 -33.47
#